data_AF-A0A832DQJ0-F1
#
_entry.id   AF-A0A832DQJ0-F1
#
_cell.length_a   1.000
_cell.length_b   1.000
_cell.length_c   1.000
_cell.angle_alpha   90.00
_cell.angle_beta   90.00
_cell.angle_gamma   90.00
#
_symmetry.space_group_name_H-M   'P 1'
#
loop_
_entity.id
_entity.type
_entity.pdbx_description
1 polymer ?
#
loop_
_entity_poly.entity_id
_entity_poly.type
_entity_poly.pdbx_seq_one_letter_code
_entity_poly.pdbx_strand_id
1 'polypeptide(L)' 'MKIIEDLNLQFKEVEFICKCGERKKEVMLIEGDYGFQSSHCESCGRRNFVEYESGFLTVKSV' A
#
# COMPACT_ATOMS: atom_id res chain seq x y z
N MET A 1 -34.21 0.23 8.80
CA MET A 1 -33.00 -0.39 9.34
C MET A 1 -31.87 -0.08 8.38
N LYS A 2 -30.94 0.81 8.74
CA LYS A 2 -29.76 1.07 7.90
C LYS A 2 -28.79 -0.07 8.18
N ILE A 3 -28.45 -0.84 7.15
CA ILE A 3 -27.35 -1.79 7.19
C ILE A 3 -26.11 -0.94 7.45
N ILE A 4 -25.52 -1.06 8.63
CA ILE A 4 -24.13 -0.66 8.83
C ILE A 4 -23.37 -1.84 8.24
N GLU A 5 -22.84 -1.69 7.03
CA GLU A 5 -21.92 -2.68 6.47
C GLU A 5 -20.74 -2.78 7.43
N ASP A 6 -20.43 -3.98 7.91
CA ASP A 6 -19.28 -4.22 8.77
C ASP A 6 -18.01 -3.79 8.01
N LEU A 7 -17.47 -2.62 8.36
CA LEU A 7 -16.22 -2.11 7.81
C LEU A 7 -15.07 -3.02 8.25
N ASN A 8 -14.68 -3.94 7.37
CA ASN A 8 -13.52 -4.80 7.57
C ASN A 8 -12.23 -4.03 7.22
N LEU A 9 -11.77 -3.21 8.15
CA LEU A 9 -10.54 -2.42 8.03
C LEU A 9 -9.37 -3.11 8.73
N GLN A 10 -8.25 -3.24 8.03
CA GLN A 10 -7.02 -3.85 8.55
C GLN A 10 -5.82 -2.96 8.25
N PHE A 11 -4.90 -2.85 9.21
CA PHE A 11 -3.59 -2.23 8.97
C PHE A 11 -2.57 -3.32 8.62
N LYS A 12 -1.91 -3.20 7.47
CA LYS A 12 -0.94 -4.17 7.00
C LYS A 12 0.40 -3.51 6.74
N GLU A 13 1.45 -4.11 7.26
CA GLU A 13 2.82 -3.74 6.90
C GLU A 13 3.17 -4.37 5.54
N VAL A 14 3.68 -3.56 4.62
CA VAL A 14 4.15 -3.97 3.31
C VAL A 14 5.60 -3.56 3.14
N GLU A 15 6.39 -4.43 2.52
CA GLU A 15 7.78 -4.17 2.17
C GLU A 15 7.96 -4.25 0.67
N PHE A 16 8.66 -3.27 0.09
CA PHE A 16 8.96 -3.25 -1.33
C PHE A 16 10.31 -2.59 -1.61
N ILE A 17 10.84 -2.81 -2.81
CA ILE A 17 12.08 -2.18 -3.26
C ILE A 17 11.73 -1.09 -4.27
N CYS A 18 12.13 0.14 -3.98
CA CYS A 18 11.99 1.24 -4.92
C CYS A 18 12.90 0.99 -6.13
N LYS A 19 12.56 1.54 -7.30
CA LYS A 19 13.37 1.42 -8.53
C LYS A 19 14.84 1.90 -8.40
N CYS A 20 15.17 2.68 -7.37
CA CYS A 20 16.57 3.07 -7.06
C CYS A 20 17.37 2.00 -6.28
N GLY A 21 16.72 0.92 -5.83
CA GLY A 21 17.32 -0.15 -5.01
C GLY A 21 17.08 -0.02 -3.51
N GLU A 22 16.52 1.09 -3.05
CA GLU A 22 16.21 1.32 -1.63
C GLU A 22 15.05 0.43 -1.18
N ARG A 23 15.21 -0.30 -0.06
CA ARG A 23 14.11 -1.04 0.56
C ARG A 23 13.22 -0.08 1.35
N LYS A 24 11.92 -0.22 1.18
CA LYS A 24 10.88 0.56 1.87
C LYS A 24 9.97 -0.37 2.65
N LYS A 25 9.52 0.11 3.81
CA LYS A 25 8.53 -0.54 4.67
C LYS A 25 7.47 0.49 5.01
N GLU A 26 6.20 0.15 4.79
CA GLU A 26 5.07 1.04 5.01
C GLU A 26 3.89 0.32 5.63
N VAL A 27 3.09 1.06 6.41
CA VAL A 27 1.81 0.58 6.94
C VAL A 27 0.72 1.11 6.03
N MET A 28 -0.09 0.20 5.49
CA MET A 28 -1.24 0.50 4.63
C MET A 28 -2.54 0.12 5.31
N LEU A 29 -3.59 0.92 5.06
CA LEU A 29 -4.97 0.55 5.39
C LEU A 29 -5.55 -0.30 4.25
N ILE A 30 -6.12 -1.44 4.61
CA ILE A 30 -6.79 -2.37 3.70
C ILE A 30 -8.26 -2.44 4.12
N GLU A 31 -9.16 -2.21 3.17
CA GLU A 31 -10.59 -2.40 3.32
C GLU A 31 -10.98 -3.69 2.58
N GLY A 32 -11.41 -4.70 3.33
CA GLY A 32 -11.61 -6.05 2.80
C GLY A 32 -10.30 -6.63 2.26
N ASP A 33 -10.18 -6.72 0.93
CA ASP A 33 -9.02 -7.27 0.22
C ASP A 33 -8.29 -6.24 -0.64
N TYR A 34 -8.64 -4.95 -0.54
CA TYR A 34 -8.05 -3.88 -1.32
C TYR A 34 -7.44 -2.77 -0.45
N GLY A 35 -6.27 -2.28 -0.82
CA GLY A 35 -5.63 -1.12 -0.19
C GLY A 35 -4.73 -0.39 -1.18
N PHE A 36 -4.70 0.94 -1.07
CA PHE A 36 -3.86 1.77 -1.93
C PHE A 36 -3.15 2.85 -1.13
N GLN A 37 -1.86 3.03 -1.39
CA GLN A 37 -1.03 4.03 -0.74
C GLN A 37 -0.01 4.61 -1.72
N SER A 38 0.26 5.90 -1.59
CA SER A 38 1.35 6.56 -2.32
C SER A 38 2.41 7.05 -1.35
N SER A 39 3.68 6.83 -1.67
CA SER A 39 4.79 7.30 -0.86
C SER A 39 5.91 7.89 -1.71
N HIS A 40 6.76 8.70 -1.07
CA HIS A 40 7.94 9.26 -1.71
C HIS A 40 9.19 8.56 -1.20
N CYS A 41 10.07 8.20 -2.12
CA CYS A 41 11.38 7.67 -1.77
C CYS A 41 12.31 8.82 -1.41
N GLU A 42 12.67 8.95 -0.13
CA GLU A 42 13.62 9.96 0.35
C GLU A 42 15.00 9.90 -0.34
N SER A 43 15.42 8.73 -0.82
CA SER A 43 16.72 8.53 -1.46
C SER A 43 16.77 9.05 -2.91
N CYS A 44 15.72 8.88 -3.70
CA CYS A 44 15.71 9.27 -5.13
C CYS A 44 14.60 10.25 -5.53
N GLY A 45 13.77 10.69 -4.59
CA GLY A 45 12.64 11.61 -4.81
C GLY A 45 11.45 11.01 -5.57
N ARG A 46 11.57 9.79 -6.11
CA ARG A 46 10.50 9.13 -6.87
C ARG A 46 9.28 8.85 -6.02
N ARG A 47 8.12 8.82 -6.67
CA ARG A 47 6.87 8.42 -6.04
C ARG A 47 6.61 6.94 -6.29
N ASN A 48 6.29 6.19 -5.24
CA ASN A 48 5.85 4.81 -5.32
C ASN A 48 4.35 4.77 -5.08
N PHE A 49 3.63 4.07 -5.95
CA PHE A 49 2.23 3.73 -5.78
C PHE A 49 2.18 2.25 -5.41
N VAL A 50 1.66 1.97 -4.23
CA VAL A 50 1.60 0.64 -3.64
C VAL A 50 0.14 0.24 -3.57
N GLU A 51 -0.20 -0.84 -4.24
CA GLU A 51 -1.55 -1.38 -4.36
C GLU A 51 -1.54 -2.81 -3.82
N TYR A 52 -2.44 -3.07 -2.89
CA TYR A 52 -2.71 -4.40 -2.37
C TYR A 52 -4.07 -4.85 -2.90
N GLU A 53 -4.12 -6.00 -3.55
CA GLU A 53 -5.35 -6.58 -4.08
C GLU A 53 -5.31 -8.10 -3.87
N SER A 54 -6.25 -8.64 -3.11
CA SER A 54 -6.46 -10.09 -2.95
C SER A 54 -5.19 -10.89 -2.60
N GLY A 55 -4.30 -10.33 -1.77
CA GLY A 55 -3.04 -10.98 -1.37
C GLY A 55 -1.81 -10.57 -2.18
N PHE A 56 -1.97 -9.88 -3.30
CA PHE A 56 -0.88 -9.45 -4.16
C PHE A 56 -0.50 -7.99 -3.90
N LEU A 57 0.80 -7.72 -3.85
CA LEU A 57 1.35 -6.37 -3.71
C LEU A 57 1.93 -5.91 -5.06
N THR A 58 1.35 -4.87 -5.64
CA THR A 58 1.83 -4.24 -6.87
C THR A 58 2.44 -2.88 -6.54
N VAL A 59 3.65 -2.63 -7.04
CA VAL A 59 4.35 -1.36 -6.85
C VAL A 59 4.71 -0.73 -8.18
N LYS A 60 4.27 0.51 -8.39
CA LYS A 60 4.63 1.34 -9.55
C LYS A 60 5.46 2.53 -9.06
N SER A 61 6.70 2.63 -9.51
CA SER A 61 7.57 3.78 -9.21
C SER A 61 7.62 4.75 -10.40
N VAL A 62 7.37 6.03 -10.16
CA VAL A 62 7.48 7.14 -11.13
C VAL A 62 8.62 8.06 -10.71
#